data_AF-A0A7V5DY55-F1
#
_entry.id   AF-A0A7V5DY55-F1
#
_cell.length_a   1.000
_cell.length_b   1.000
_cell.length_c   1.000
_cell.angle_alpha   90.00
_cell.angle_beta   90.00
_cell.angle_gamma   90.00
#
_symmetry.space_group_name_H-M   'P 1'
#
loop_
_entity.id
_entity.type
_entity.pdbx_description
1 polymer ?
#
loop_
_entity_poly.entity_id
_entity_poly.type
_entity_poly.pdbx_seq_one_letter_code
_entity_poly.pdbx_strand_id
1 'polypeptide(L)'
;MGILRIAALVSWGLLLCMPPLAPQADEKRAVFLEGPIVGRGVPYLSINAIPYELGRYLYRGASIEVYFLRIAIPVLESWIPARCGATTFYQVKADSPEALMALSPLGFSVLFVAPAEPWRCQLLEPLWNRISSFYQNLGPGEPPFPAFVETR
;
A
#
# COMPACT_ATOMS: atom_id res chain seq x y z
N MET A 1 42.54 -6.76 62.19
CA MET A 1 42.96 -7.24 60.86
C MET A 1 42.32 -8.62 60.67
N GLY A 2 41.14 -8.81 60.08
CA GLY A 2 40.56 -8.16 58.92
C GLY A 2 40.93 -8.99 57.68
N ILE A 3 40.00 -9.82 57.17
CA ILE A 3 39.72 -10.06 55.74
C ILE A 3 38.47 -10.97 55.63
N LEU A 4 37.40 -10.35 55.17
CA LEU A 4 36.18 -10.92 54.59
C LEU A 4 36.50 -11.53 53.21
N ARG A 5 35.91 -12.69 52.86
CA ARG A 5 35.61 -13.09 51.47
C ARG A 5 34.28 -13.86 51.46
N ILE A 6 33.15 -13.16 51.37
CA ILE A 6 32.38 -12.87 50.14
C ILE A 6 31.92 -14.15 49.43
N ALA A 7 30.67 -14.53 49.73
CA ALA A 7 29.86 -15.44 48.93
C ALA A 7 29.49 -14.75 47.62
N ALA A 8 29.81 -15.37 46.48
CA ALA A 8 29.29 -14.97 45.18
C ALA A 8 28.13 -15.90 44.81
N LEU A 9 26.91 -15.47 45.11
CA LEU A 9 25.68 -16.03 44.56
C LEU A 9 25.57 -15.60 43.09
N VAL A 10 25.75 -16.55 42.18
CA VAL A 10 25.53 -16.37 40.75
C VAL A 10 24.02 -16.33 40.51
N SER A 11 23.48 -15.11 40.34
CA SER A 11 22.13 -14.88 39.82
C SER A 11 22.19 -14.91 38.29
N TRP A 12 21.88 -16.07 37.71
CA TRP A 12 21.68 -16.28 36.27
C TRP A 12 20.24 -16.75 36.08
N GLY A 13 19.34 -15.83 35.74
CA GLY A 13 17.95 -16.21 35.48
C GLY A 13 16.97 -15.06 35.39
N LEU A 14 17.30 -14.00 34.63
CA LEU A 14 16.35 -12.93 34.30
C LEU A 14 16.80 -12.21 33.02
N LEU A 15 17.03 -12.97 31.95
CA LEU A 15 17.00 -12.45 30.59
C LEU A 15 16.06 -13.35 29.79
N LEU A 16 15.32 -12.76 28.84
CA LEU A 16 14.37 -13.37 27.90
C LEU A 16 12.89 -13.21 28.26
N CYS A 17 12.43 -11.96 28.33
CA CYS A 17 11.05 -11.60 28.00
C CYS A 17 11.03 -10.16 27.44
N MET A 18 11.86 -9.89 26.42
CA MET A 18 11.57 -8.73 25.58
C MET A 18 10.51 -9.17 24.57
N PRO A 19 9.27 -8.62 24.62
CA PRO A 19 8.32 -8.88 23.56
C PRO A 19 8.92 -8.36 22.25
N PRO A 20 8.72 -9.07 21.12
CA PRO A 20 9.11 -8.53 19.83
C PRO A 20 8.43 -7.18 19.65
N LEU A 21 9.21 -6.15 19.30
CA LEU A 21 8.66 -4.88 18.82
C LEU A 21 7.85 -5.21 17.57
N ALA A 22 6.53 -5.37 17.74
CA ALA A 22 5.61 -5.32 16.62
C ALA A 22 5.83 -3.96 15.95
N PRO A 23 5.97 -3.89 14.62
CA PRO A 23 6.01 -2.62 13.91
C PRO A 23 4.80 -1.80 14.35
N GLN A 24 5.02 -0.72 15.11
CA GLN A 24 3.94 0.20 15.45
C GLN A 24 3.43 0.76 14.14
N ALA A 25 2.14 0.57 13.86
CA ALA A 25 1.50 1.13 12.69
C ALA A 25 1.63 2.65 12.78
N ASP A 26 2.53 3.23 11.99
CA ASP A 26 2.62 4.67 11.84
C ASP A 26 1.35 5.14 11.11
N GLU A 27 0.43 5.75 11.87
CA GLU A 27 -0.88 6.15 11.36
C GLU A 27 -0.83 7.22 10.26
N LYS A 28 0.35 7.82 10.03
CA LYS A 28 0.60 8.86 9.04
C LYS A 28 1.39 8.37 7.83
N ARG A 29 1.79 7.09 7.80
CA ARG A 29 2.63 6.57 6.75
C ARG A 29 2.12 5.23 6.25
N ALA A 30 1.90 5.16 4.93
CA ALA A 30 1.73 3.90 4.25
C ALA A 30 3.10 3.31 3.95
N VAL A 31 3.34 2.06 4.33
CA VAL A 31 4.62 1.37 4.15
C VAL A 31 4.44 0.27 3.11
N PHE A 32 5.30 0.25 2.09
CA PHE A 32 5.34 -0.82 1.12
C PHE A 32 5.84 -2.10 1.80
N LEU A 33 5.03 -3.16 1.73
CA LEU A 33 5.35 -4.45 2.34
C LEU A 33 5.96 -5.42 1.35
N GLU A 34 5.36 -5.52 0.16
CA GLU A 34 5.74 -6.53 -0.82
C GLU A 34 5.35 -6.11 -2.25
N GLY A 35 6.07 -6.69 -3.22
CA GLY A 35 5.92 -6.45 -4.64
C GLY A 35 7.25 -6.04 -5.30
N PRO A 36 7.28 -5.84 -6.62
CA PRO A 36 6.18 -6.07 -7.57
C PRO A 36 5.92 -7.57 -7.77
N ILE A 37 4.68 -8.02 -7.58
CA ILE A 37 4.25 -9.37 -7.97
C ILE A 37 3.59 -9.27 -9.35
N VAL A 38 4.20 -9.88 -10.35
CA VAL A 38 3.69 -9.84 -11.72
C VAL A 38 2.58 -10.88 -11.90
N GLY A 39 1.45 -10.46 -12.47
CA GLY A 39 0.30 -11.34 -12.69
C GLY A 39 -0.54 -10.95 -13.89
N ARG A 40 -1.64 -11.68 -14.09
CA ARG A 40 -2.65 -11.44 -15.15
C ARG A 40 -4.05 -11.62 -14.59
N GLY A 41 -5.00 -10.90 -15.17
CA GLY A 41 -6.41 -10.93 -14.73
C GLY A 41 -6.58 -10.06 -13.49
N VAL A 42 -6.78 -8.77 -13.71
CA VAL A 42 -6.92 -7.78 -12.64
C VAL A 42 -8.23 -8.06 -11.90
N PRO A 43 -8.22 -8.23 -10.56
CA PRO A 43 -9.45 -8.40 -9.79
C PRO A 43 -10.45 -7.27 -10.08
N TYR A 44 -11.74 -7.57 -9.97
CA TYR A 44 -12.84 -6.64 -10.27
C TYR A 44 -13.00 -6.23 -11.75
N LEU A 45 -11.99 -6.44 -12.59
CA LEU A 45 -12.10 -6.30 -14.05
C LEU A 45 -12.32 -7.68 -14.65
N SER A 46 -13.48 -7.91 -15.26
CA SER A 46 -13.86 -9.18 -15.91
C SER A 46 -13.04 -9.55 -17.17
N ILE A 47 -11.87 -8.94 -17.34
CA ILE A 47 -11.03 -9.04 -18.53
C ILE A 47 -9.84 -9.94 -18.19
N ASN A 48 -9.98 -11.23 -18.49
CA ASN A 48 -9.15 -12.35 -18.00
C ASN A 48 -7.67 -12.36 -18.43
N ALA A 49 -7.11 -11.28 -18.96
CA ALA A 49 -5.74 -11.27 -19.47
C ALA A 49 -4.97 -9.95 -19.31
N ILE A 50 -5.50 -8.94 -18.61
CA ILE A 50 -4.75 -7.70 -18.40
C ILE A 50 -3.53 -7.99 -17.50
N PRO A 51 -2.30 -7.73 -17.96
CA PRO A 51 -1.12 -7.87 -17.13
C PRO A 51 -1.06 -6.78 -16.07
N TYR A 52 -0.62 -7.13 -14.88
CA TYR A 52 -0.46 -6.21 -13.78
C TYR A 52 0.83 -6.46 -12.99
N GLU A 53 1.26 -5.43 -12.28
CA GLU A 53 2.25 -5.51 -11.22
C GLU A 53 1.53 -5.17 -9.92
N LEU A 54 1.54 -6.08 -8.95
CA LEU A 54 0.89 -5.90 -7.65
C LEU A 54 1.92 -5.43 -6.62
N GLY A 55 1.59 -4.34 -5.95
CA GLY A 55 2.24 -3.89 -4.72
C GLY A 55 1.28 -3.92 -3.55
N ARG A 56 1.74 -4.30 -2.35
CA ARG A 56 0.94 -4.19 -1.12
C ARG A 56 1.53 -3.18 -0.15
N TYR A 57 0.65 -2.37 0.44
CA TYR A 57 0.99 -1.40 1.46
C TYR A 57 0.26 -1.71 2.77
N LEU A 58 0.90 -1.39 3.90
CA LEU A 58 0.25 -1.33 5.20
C LEU A 58 -0.01 0.13 5.56
N TYR A 59 -1.25 0.45 5.90
CA TYR A 59 -1.60 1.77 6.44
C TYR A 59 -2.71 1.61 7.47
N ARG A 60 -2.49 2.14 8.69
CA ARG A 60 -3.43 2.04 9.82
C ARG A 60 -3.93 0.61 10.09
N GLY A 61 -3.04 -0.37 9.94
CA GLY A 61 -3.35 -1.79 10.14
C GLY A 61 -4.14 -2.46 9.01
N ALA A 62 -4.56 -1.71 7.97
CA ALA A 62 -5.19 -2.26 6.78
C ALA A 62 -4.15 -2.56 5.69
N SER A 63 -4.37 -3.65 4.96
CA SER A 63 -3.64 -3.96 3.73
C SER A 63 -4.29 -3.27 2.54
N ILE A 64 -3.48 -2.61 1.72
CA ILE A 64 -3.90 -1.91 0.51
C ILE A 64 -3.18 -2.56 -0.65
N GLU A 65 -3.95 -3.13 -1.56
CA GLU A 65 -3.41 -3.70 -2.79
C GLU A 65 -3.45 -2.66 -3.89
N VAL A 66 -2.34 -2.57 -4.64
CA VAL A 66 -2.14 -1.61 -5.72
C VAL A 66 -1.76 -2.39 -6.96
N TYR A 67 -2.72 -2.54 -7.87
CA TYR A 67 -2.51 -3.20 -9.15
C TYR A 67 -2.15 -2.12 -10.18
N PHE A 68 -0.86 -2.05 -10.51
CA PHE A 68 -0.35 -1.14 -11.54
C PHE A 68 -0.47 -1.79 -12.92
N LEU A 69 -1.10 -1.08 -13.86
CA LEU A 69 -1.35 -1.51 -15.23
C LEU A 69 -0.57 -0.60 -16.17
N ARG A 70 0.33 -1.16 -16.97
CA ARG A 70 1.10 -0.42 -17.99
C ARG A 70 0.26 0.02 -19.21
N ILE A 71 -1.06 -0.01 -19.08
CA ILE A 71 -2.03 0.37 -20.11
C ILE A 71 -3.07 1.32 -19.51
N ALA A 72 -3.62 2.20 -20.35
CA ALA A 72 -4.77 3.01 -19.99
C ALA A 72 -6.05 2.17 -20.13
N ILE A 73 -6.80 2.04 -19.05
CA ILE A 73 -8.12 1.42 -19.06
C ILE A 73 -9.15 2.50 -19.40
N PRO A 74 -10.01 2.29 -20.42
CA PRO A 74 -11.09 3.23 -20.69
C PRO A 74 -12.12 3.22 -19.54
N VAL A 75 -12.70 4.37 -19.25
CA VAL A 75 -13.83 4.47 -18.31
C VAL A 75 -15.01 3.70 -18.89
N LEU A 76 -15.59 2.79 -18.11
CA LEU A 76 -16.81 2.08 -18.48
C LEU A 76 -18.04 2.83 -17.93
N GLU A 77 -19.16 2.78 -18.66
CA GLU A 77 -20.41 3.44 -18.24
C GLU A 77 -20.93 2.97 -16.88
N SER A 78 -20.61 1.73 -16.50
CA SER A 78 -21.00 1.15 -15.21
C SER A 78 -20.17 1.66 -14.03
N TRP A 79 -19.12 2.44 -14.26
CA TRP A 79 -18.23 2.92 -13.20
C TRP A 79 -18.76 4.19 -12.55
N ILE A 80 -18.66 4.25 -11.22
CA ILE A 80 -19.17 5.37 -10.43
C ILE A 80 -17.99 6.28 -10.07
N PRO A 81 -18.01 7.58 -10.42
CA PRO A 81 -16.95 8.49 -10.03
C PRO A 81 -16.94 8.70 -8.51
N ALA A 82 -15.76 8.55 -7.91
CA ALA A 82 -15.52 8.73 -6.48
C ALA A 82 -14.39 9.76 -6.29
N ARG A 83 -14.70 10.89 -5.64
CA ARG A 83 -13.74 11.98 -5.49
C ARG A 83 -12.98 11.88 -4.17
N CYS A 84 -11.65 11.88 -4.24
CA CYS A 84 -10.76 12.05 -3.09
C CYS A 84 -9.91 13.30 -3.34
N GLY A 85 -10.25 14.40 -2.66
CA GLY A 85 -9.59 15.69 -2.84
C GLY A 85 -9.72 16.24 -4.26
N ALA A 86 -8.59 16.44 -4.92
CA ALA A 86 -8.52 16.88 -6.31
C ALA A 86 -8.60 15.72 -7.31
N THR A 87 -8.43 14.48 -6.86
CA THR A 87 -8.37 13.30 -7.73
C THR A 87 -9.74 12.64 -7.84
N THR A 88 -10.15 12.36 -9.08
CA THR A 88 -11.31 11.51 -9.36
C THR A 88 -10.84 10.08 -9.58
N PHE A 89 -11.29 9.19 -8.72
CA PHE A 89 -11.20 7.74 -8.89
C PHE A 89 -12.52 7.21 -9.44
N TYR A 90 -12.53 5.96 -9.89
CA TYR A 90 -13.71 5.28 -10.40
C TYR A 90 -13.93 3.98 -9.66
N GLN A 91 -15.08 3.85 -9.00
CA GLN A 91 -15.51 2.58 -8.44
C GLN A 91 -15.87 1.63 -9.57
N VAL A 92 -15.09 0.56 -9.70
CA VAL A 92 -15.18 -0.34 -10.86
C VAL A 92 -16.37 -1.29 -10.81
N LYS A 93 -16.93 -1.52 -9.62
CA LYS A 93 -18.08 -2.38 -9.39
C LYS A 93 -18.97 -1.78 -8.29
N ALA A 94 -20.25 -1.58 -8.58
CA ALA A 94 -21.17 -0.86 -7.69
C ALA A 94 -21.35 -1.52 -6.32
N ASP A 95 -21.25 -2.84 -6.23
CA ASP A 95 -21.37 -3.62 -5.00
C ASP A 95 -20.04 -3.81 -4.24
N SER A 96 -18.93 -3.30 -4.78
CA SER A 96 -17.58 -3.46 -4.20
C SER A 96 -16.93 -2.09 -4.05
N PRO A 97 -17.31 -1.32 -3.00
CA PRO A 97 -16.81 0.04 -2.80
C PRO A 97 -15.31 0.09 -2.54
N GLU A 98 -14.65 -1.02 -2.19
CA GLU A 98 -13.21 -1.11 -1.91
C GLU A 98 -12.31 -0.93 -3.14
N ALA A 99 -12.84 -1.18 -4.34
CA ALA A 99 -12.08 -1.22 -5.58
C ALA A 99 -12.21 0.09 -6.37
N LEU A 100 -11.16 0.90 -6.35
CA LEU A 100 -11.10 2.23 -6.98
C LEU A 100 -10.02 2.29 -8.05
N MET A 101 -10.41 2.59 -9.28
CA MET A 101 -9.50 2.78 -10.41
C MET A 101 -9.10 4.25 -10.55
N ALA A 102 -7.79 4.49 -10.67
CA ALA A 102 -7.22 5.76 -11.10
C ALA A 102 -6.69 5.64 -12.54
N LEU A 103 -6.96 6.66 -13.34
CA LEU A 103 -6.62 6.70 -14.76
C LEU A 103 -5.59 7.80 -15.00
N SER A 104 -4.44 7.44 -15.55
CA SER A 104 -3.38 8.40 -15.83
C SER A 104 -3.48 8.93 -17.26
N PRO A 105 -3.32 10.25 -17.47
CA PRO A 105 -3.11 10.79 -18.82
C PRO A 105 -1.78 10.33 -19.45
N LEU A 106 -0.90 9.70 -18.66
CA LEU A 106 0.42 9.19 -19.08
C LEU A 106 0.35 7.76 -19.67
N GLY A 107 -0.86 7.22 -19.90
CA GLY A 107 -1.04 5.93 -20.57
C GLY A 107 -1.02 4.70 -19.66
N PHE A 108 -1.11 4.87 -18.34
CA PHE A 108 -1.20 3.78 -17.36
C PHE A 108 -2.47 3.90 -16.51
N SER A 109 -2.80 2.84 -15.76
CA SER A 109 -3.93 2.84 -14.83
C SER A 109 -3.56 2.10 -13.55
N VAL A 110 -4.23 2.42 -12.45
CA VAL A 110 -3.98 1.80 -11.15
C VAL A 110 -5.29 1.44 -10.50
N LEU A 111 -5.49 0.17 -10.19
CA LEU A 111 -6.57 -0.26 -9.32
C LEU A 111 -6.06 -0.33 -7.88
N PHE A 112 -6.70 0.45 -7.02
CA PHE A 112 -6.53 0.38 -5.57
C PHE A 112 -7.63 -0.49 -4.98
N VAL A 113 -7.25 -1.49 -4.19
CA VAL A 113 -8.18 -2.28 -3.38
C VAL A 113 -7.87 -1.98 -1.92
N ALA A 114 -8.76 -1.23 -1.29
CA ALA A 114 -8.62 -0.79 0.10
C ALA A 114 -9.99 -0.72 0.78
N PRO A 115 -10.10 -1.07 2.08
CA PRO A 115 -11.34 -0.94 2.85
C PRO A 115 -11.99 0.43 2.67
N ALA A 116 -13.32 0.46 2.58
CA ALA A 116 -14.11 1.68 2.40
C ALA A 116 -14.21 2.52 3.69
N GLU A 117 -13.06 2.89 4.23
CA GLU A 117 -12.91 3.60 5.50
C GLU A 117 -12.80 5.12 5.29
N PRO A 118 -13.13 5.95 6.31
CA PRO A 118 -13.04 7.41 6.22
C PRO A 118 -11.63 7.93 5.87
N TRP A 119 -10.58 7.23 6.32
CA TRP A 119 -9.19 7.61 6.05
C TRP A 119 -8.74 7.28 4.62
N ARG A 120 -9.51 6.51 3.84
CA ARG A 120 -9.07 6.00 2.53
C ARG A 120 -8.62 7.11 1.59
N CYS A 121 -9.39 8.19 1.50
CA CYS A 121 -9.03 9.31 0.63
C CYS A 121 -7.76 10.05 1.10
N GLN A 122 -7.45 10.03 2.41
CA GLN A 122 -6.20 10.61 2.93
C GLN A 122 -4.97 9.85 2.44
N LEU A 123 -5.11 8.56 2.11
CA LEU A 123 -4.07 7.71 1.57
C LEU A 123 -4.01 7.73 0.04
N LEU A 124 -5.15 7.48 -0.62
CA LEU A 124 -5.16 7.17 -2.04
C LEU A 124 -4.69 8.34 -2.90
N GLU A 125 -5.02 9.58 -2.53
CA GLU A 125 -4.59 10.76 -3.28
C GLU A 125 -3.05 10.97 -3.21
N PRO A 126 -2.41 11.01 -2.02
CA PRO A 126 -0.95 11.06 -1.94
C PRO A 126 -0.25 9.88 -2.64
N LEU A 127 -0.79 8.67 -2.50
CA LEU A 127 -0.21 7.47 -3.12
C LEU A 127 -0.30 7.53 -4.64
N TRP A 128 -1.45 7.91 -5.19
CA TRP A 128 -1.65 8.15 -6.62
C TRP A 128 -0.68 9.20 -7.18
N ASN A 129 -0.54 10.33 -6.48
CA ASN A 129 0.36 11.39 -6.89
C ASN A 129 1.83 10.93 -6.91
N ARG A 130 2.22 10.13 -5.91
CA ARG A 130 3.59 9.62 -5.81
C ARG A 130 3.89 8.58 -6.89
N ILE A 131 2.96 7.65 -7.15
CA ILE A 131 3.05 6.67 -8.24
C ILE A 131 3.17 7.38 -9.59
N SER A 132 2.33 8.39 -9.84
CA SER A 132 2.35 9.16 -11.08
C SER A 132 3.68 9.89 -11.29
N SER A 133 4.20 10.49 -10.22
CA SER A 133 5.52 11.13 -10.24
C SER A 133 6.65 10.14 -10.48
N PHE A 134 6.61 8.95 -9.86
CA PHE A 134 7.63 7.91 -10.07
C PHE A 134 7.62 7.38 -11.49
N TYR A 135 6.44 7.13 -12.07
CA TYR A 135 6.32 6.67 -13.45
C TYR A 135 6.95 7.64 -14.45
N GLN A 136 6.76 8.95 -14.26
CA GLN A 136 7.38 9.98 -15.11
C GLN A 136 8.91 9.98 -15.03
N ASN A 137 9.48 9.63 -13.87
CA ASN A 137 10.92 9.78 -13.60
C ASN A 137 11.74 8.50 -13.78
N LEU A 138 11.17 7.32 -13.49
CA LEU A 138 11.86 6.02 -13.61
C LEU A 138 11.77 5.44 -15.03
N GLY A 139 10.79 5.89 -15.82
CA GLY A 139 10.54 5.40 -17.16
C GLY A 139 9.66 4.13 -17.20
N PRO A 140 9.30 3.66 -18.40
CA PRO A 140 8.23 2.67 -18.61
C PRO A 140 8.62 1.23 -18.28
N GLY A 141 9.86 0.97 -17.85
CA GLY A 141 10.36 -0.37 -17.52
C GLY A 141 10.30 -0.71 -16.03
N GLU A 142 10.22 0.29 -15.15
CA GLU A 142 10.23 0.08 -13.70
C GLU A 142 8.83 0.25 -13.11
N PRO A 143 8.41 -0.60 -12.15
CA PRO A 143 7.14 -0.43 -11.44
C PRO A 143 7.25 0.77 -10.49
N PRO A 144 6.35 1.76 -10.58
CA PRO A 144 6.48 3.01 -9.82
C PRO A 144 5.96 2.89 -8.38
N PHE A 145 6.36 1.87 -7.62
CA PHE A 145 5.94 1.65 -6.23
C PHE A 145 6.85 2.41 -5.25
N PRO A 146 6.36 3.46 -4.57
CA PRO A 146 7.15 4.16 -3.57
C PRO A 146 7.31 3.30 -2.31
N ALA A 147 8.52 3.28 -1.72
CA ALA A 147 8.76 2.50 -0.49
C ALA A 147 7.86 2.92 0.68
N PHE A 148 7.49 4.19 0.75
CA PHE A 148 6.49 4.70 1.68
C PHE A 148 5.81 5.95 1.12
N VAL A 149 4.64 6.27 1.67
CA VAL A 149 3.90 7.50 1.38
C VAL A 149 3.44 8.12 2.69
N GLU A 150 3.73 9.41 2.86
CA GLU A 150 3.26 10.18 4.00
C GLU A 150 1.89 10.79 3.70
N THR A 151 0.99 10.69 4.66
CA THR A 151 -0.35 11.27 4.63
C THR A 151 -0.41 12.45 5.58
N ARG A 152 -1.23 13.45 5.27
CA ARG A 152 -1.41 14.64 6.11
C ARG A 152 -2.31 14.37 7.32
#